data_AF-A0A518CH40-F1
#
_entry.id   AF-A0A518CH40-F1
#
_cell.length_a   1.000
_cell.length_b   1.000
_cell.length_c   1.000
_cell.angle_alpha   90.00
_cell.angle_beta   90.00
_cell.angle_gamma   90.00
#
_symmetry.space_group_name_H-M   'P 1'
#
loop_
_entity.id
_entity.type
_entity.pdbx_description
1 polymer ?
#
loop_
_entity_poly.entity_id
_entity_poly.type
_entity_poly.pdbx_seq_one_letter_code
_entity_poly.pdbx_strand_id
1 'polypeptide(L)'
;MNAELNSDAPAMEPSLPSPRPKKSRWRTLLQLVLVVVIFGSGVVTGGALAMRMVRHKMKNFELESETMIERIHERLVWKYDLNEEQSAEAKQIVRNKIEDLIALRQEFRPRLAAEMGSFENEIAAIMDESQQTEWRENFRHFCEITFPGVYKPDAESGE
;
A
#
# COMPACT_ATOMS: atom_id res chain seq x y z
N MET A 1 -54.04 -16.19 79.36
CA MET A 1 -55.14 -15.95 78.40
C MET A 1 -55.15 -14.47 78.07
N ASN A 2 -54.68 -14.10 76.88
CA ASN A 2 -55.31 -13.13 75.99
C ASN A 2 -54.49 -13.01 74.71
N ALA A 3 -55.23 -12.90 73.62
CA ALA A 3 -54.78 -12.86 72.24
C ALA A 3 -54.13 -11.52 71.91
N GLU A 4 -53.14 -11.54 71.02
CA GLU A 4 -52.93 -10.45 70.07
C GLU A 4 -52.70 -11.02 68.68
N LEU A 5 -53.64 -10.67 67.80
CA LEU A 5 -53.53 -10.71 66.35
C LEU A 5 -52.42 -9.75 65.91
N ASN A 6 -51.55 -10.20 65.01
CA ASN A 6 -50.91 -9.35 64.01
C ASN A 6 -50.43 -10.28 62.89
N SER A 7 -50.99 -10.23 61.69
CA SER A 7 -51.07 -9.14 60.70
C SER A 7 -50.18 -9.55 59.53
N ASP A 8 -50.85 -9.62 58.38
CA ASP A 8 -50.38 -9.95 57.05
C ASP A 8 -48.94 -9.54 56.74
N ALA A 9 -48.13 -10.52 56.35
CA ALA A 9 -46.97 -10.29 55.48
C ALA A 9 -47.25 -11.03 54.16
N PRO A 10 -47.42 -10.33 53.02
CA PRO A 10 -47.67 -10.97 51.75
C PRO A 10 -46.45 -11.77 51.30
N ALA A 11 -46.70 -12.98 50.81
CA ALA A 11 -45.71 -13.89 50.26
C ALA A 11 -44.87 -13.18 49.19
N MET A 12 -43.57 -13.08 49.43
CA MET A 12 -42.59 -12.56 48.49
C MET A 12 -42.45 -13.59 47.36
N GLU A 13 -43.18 -13.40 46.25
CA GLU A 13 -43.03 -14.25 45.07
C GLU A 13 -41.63 -14.09 44.46
N PRO A 14 -40.93 -15.19 44.13
CA PRO A 14 -39.62 -15.11 43.49
C PRO A 14 -39.77 -14.56 42.07
N SER A 15 -39.22 -13.37 41.83
CA SER A 15 -39.17 -12.79 40.49
C SER A 15 -38.28 -13.63 39.58
N LEU A 16 -38.88 -14.22 38.55
CA LEU A 16 -38.17 -15.00 37.54
C LEU A 16 -37.17 -14.10 36.77
N PRO A 17 -35.94 -14.57 36.50
CA PRO A 17 -34.98 -13.80 35.73
C PRO A 17 -35.43 -13.68 34.26
N SER A 18 -35.48 -12.44 33.76
CA SER A 18 -35.78 -12.13 32.36
C SER A 18 -34.79 -12.80 31.39
N PRO A 19 -35.26 -13.44 30.30
CA PRO A 19 -34.39 -14.12 29.35
C PRO A 19 -33.53 -13.10 28.59
N ARG A 20 -32.20 -13.19 28.77
CA ARG A 20 -31.24 -12.39 28.00
C ARG A 20 -31.38 -12.73 26.51
N PRO A 21 -31.55 -11.75 25.61
CA PRO A 21 -31.70 -12.04 24.19
C PRO A 21 -30.42 -12.67 23.65
N LYS A 22 -30.52 -13.91 23.14
CA LYS A 22 -29.43 -14.60 22.43
C LYS A 22 -29.12 -13.78 21.18
N LYS A 23 -28.11 -12.91 21.24
CA LYS A 23 -27.61 -12.18 20.07
C LYS A 23 -27.16 -13.21 19.04
N SER A 24 -27.90 -13.29 17.93
CA SER A 24 -27.64 -14.21 16.84
C SER A 24 -26.23 -13.99 16.30
N ARG A 25 -25.37 -15.01 16.42
CA ARG A 25 -23.99 -15.00 15.89
C ARG A 25 -23.93 -14.63 14.40
N TRP A 26 -25.01 -14.90 13.67
CA TRP A 26 -25.20 -14.51 12.27
C TRP A 26 -25.17 -12.98 12.08
N ARG A 27 -25.82 -12.22 12.97
CA ARG A 27 -25.82 -10.74 12.90
C ARG A 27 -24.42 -10.17 13.12
N THR A 28 -23.66 -10.73 14.05
CA THR A 28 -22.26 -10.31 14.30
C THR A 28 -21.37 -10.61 13.09
N LEU A 29 -21.55 -11.78 12.46
CA LEU A 29 -20.80 -12.17 11.28
C LEU A 29 -21.12 -11.26 10.08
N LEU A 30 -22.40 -10.92 9.89
CA LEU A 30 -22.84 -9.99 8.86
C LEU A 30 -22.28 -8.56 9.08
N GLN A 31 -22.23 -8.10 10.33
CA GLN A 31 -21.62 -6.82 10.69
C GLN A 31 -20.10 -6.82 10.41
N LEU A 32 -19.41 -7.93 10.70
CA LEU A 32 -17.97 -8.05 10.47
C LEU A 32 -17.67 -8.05 8.96
N VAL A 33 -18.45 -8.78 8.17
CA VAL A 33 -18.37 -8.73 6.69
C VAL A 33 -18.60 -7.32 6.18
N LEU A 34 -19.63 -6.61 6.68
CA LEU A 34 -19.92 -5.24 6.27
C LEU A 34 -18.74 -4.29 6.58
N VAL A 35 -18.15 -4.40 7.78
CA VAL A 35 -16.98 -3.61 8.17
C VAL A 35 -15.79 -3.92 7.27
N VAL A 36 -15.51 -5.20 6.99
CA VAL A 36 -14.42 -5.61 6.10
C VAL A 36 -14.65 -5.11 4.68
N VAL A 37 -15.88 -5.12 4.17
CA VAL A 37 -16.20 -4.61 2.83
C VAL A 37 -16.01 -3.10 2.77
N ILE A 38 -16.54 -2.35 3.74
CA ILE A 38 -16.40 -0.88 3.78
C ILE A 38 -14.94 -0.47 3.96
N PHE A 39 -14.23 -1.08 4.91
CA PHE A 39 -12.83 -0.73 5.17
C PHE A 39 -11.90 -1.24 4.07
N GLY A 40 -12.14 -2.46 3.58
CA GLY A 40 -11.39 -3.09 2.50
C GLY A 40 -11.52 -2.33 1.19
N SER A 41 -12.73 -1.88 0.83
CA SER A 41 -12.92 -1.03 -0.35
C SER A 41 -12.13 0.28 -0.24
N GLY A 42 -12.14 0.93 0.94
CA GLY A 42 -11.33 2.12 1.19
C GLY A 42 -9.82 1.88 1.02
N VAL A 43 -9.30 0.77 1.56
CA VAL A 43 -7.89 0.39 1.42
C VAL A 43 -7.51 0.11 -0.03
N VAL A 44 -8.35 -0.63 -0.77
CA VAL A 44 -8.09 -0.95 -2.18
C VAL A 44 -8.11 0.32 -3.03
N THR A 45 -9.13 1.17 -2.88
CA THR A 45 -9.23 2.43 -3.65
C THR A 45 -8.10 3.41 -3.28
N GLY A 46 -7.81 3.57 -2.00
CA GLY A 46 -6.71 4.43 -1.53
C GLY A 46 -5.34 3.92 -1.98
N GLY A 47 -5.10 2.62 -1.88
CA GLY A 47 -3.87 1.97 -2.33
C GLY A 47 -3.66 2.11 -3.84
N ALA A 48 -4.71 1.87 -4.63
CA ALA A 48 -4.65 2.02 -6.08
C ALA A 48 -4.34 3.48 -6.50
N LEU A 49 -4.95 4.46 -5.82
CA LEU A 49 -4.70 5.87 -6.09
C LEU A 49 -3.26 6.28 -5.73
N ALA A 50 -2.79 5.90 -4.54
CA ALA A 50 -1.43 6.18 -4.09
C ALA A 50 -0.39 5.57 -5.05
N MET A 51 -0.58 4.31 -5.45
CA MET A 51 0.29 3.63 -6.40
C MET A 51 0.29 4.34 -7.76
N ARG A 52 -0.87 4.78 -8.26
CA ARG A 52 -0.98 5.54 -9.51
C ARG A 52 -0.22 6.87 -9.42
N MET A 53 -0.31 7.59 -8.31
CA MET A 53 0.45 8.83 -8.10
C MET A 53 1.96 8.60 -8.07
N VAL A 54 2.42 7.56 -7.36
CA VAL A 54 3.85 7.21 -7.31
C VAL A 54 4.39 6.86 -8.69
N ARG A 55 3.64 6.05 -9.46
CA ARG A 55 4.00 5.72 -10.85
C ARG A 55 4.12 6.96 -11.74
N HIS A 56 3.17 7.89 -11.64
CA HIS A 56 3.21 9.13 -12.43
C HIS A 56 4.42 9.99 -12.07
N LYS A 57 4.76 10.09 -10.77
CA LYS A 57 5.95 10.82 -10.32
C LYS A 57 7.26 10.15 -10.74
N MET A 58 7.34 8.82 -10.70
CA MET A 58 8.55 8.10 -11.13
C MET A 58 8.77 8.22 -12.64
N LYS A 59 7.72 8.16 -13.45
CA LYS A 59 7.81 8.31 -14.92
C LYS A 59 8.25 9.72 -15.32
N ASN A 60 7.80 10.73 -14.58
CA ASN A 60 8.13 12.13 -14.85
C ASN A 60 9.42 12.60 -14.17
N PHE A 61 10.12 11.75 -13.41
CA PHE A 61 11.27 12.18 -12.60
C PHE A 61 12.38 12.83 -13.43
N GLU A 62 12.66 12.32 -14.63
CA GLU A 62 13.67 12.92 -15.53
C GLU A 62 13.16 14.23 -16.14
N LEU A 63 11.89 14.27 -16.56
CA LEU A 63 11.26 15.44 -17.17
C LEU A 63 11.03 16.61 -16.17
N GLU A 64 10.79 16.29 -14.90
CA GLU A 64 10.53 17.27 -13.82
C GLU A 64 11.75 17.46 -12.90
N SER A 65 12.93 17.00 -13.31
CA SER A 65 14.15 17.09 -12.50
C SER A 65 14.49 18.53 -12.10
N GLU A 66 14.36 19.49 -13.01
CA GLU A 66 14.54 20.93 -12.71
C GLU A 66 13.52 21.45 -11.69
N THR A 67 12.24 21.09 -11.83
CA THR A 67 11.20 21.49 -10.87
C THR A 67 11.45 20.86 -9.48
N MET A 68 12.03 19.66 -9.44
CA MET A 68 12.43 19.01 -8.18
C MET A 68 13.61 19.71 -7.52
N ILE A 69 14.64 20.08 -8.30
CA ILE A 69 15.79 20.86 -7.82
C ILE A 69 15.29 22.15 -7.17
N GLU A 70 14.40 22.88 -7.84
CA GLU A 70 13.86 24.14 -7.32
C GLU A 70 13.10 23.94 -6.01
N ARG A 71 12.20 22.96 -5.94
CA ARG A 71 11.42 22.68 -4.71
C ARG A 71 12.29 22.27 -3.53
N ILE A 72 13.36 21.51 -3.78
CA ILE A 72 14.30 21.11 -2.72
C ILE A 72 15.10 22.33 -2.27
N HIS A 73 15.58 23.13 -3.21
CA HIS A 73 16.33 24.36 -2.95
C HIS A 73 15.50 25.37 -2.16
N GLU A 74 14.28 25.70 -2.59
CA GLU A 74 13.35 26.59 -1.88
C GLU A 74 13.10 26.11 -0.44
N ARG A 75 12.91 24.79 -0.26
CA ARG A 75 12.70 24.20 1.07
C ARG A 75 13.97 24.30 1.94
N LEU A 76 15.16 24.15 1.36
CA LEU A 76 16.43 24.31 2.08
C LEU A 76 16.63 25.76 2.51
N VAL A 77 16.42 26.72 1.61
CA VAL A 77 16.51 28.15 1.89
C VAL A 77 15.52 28.52 2.99
N TRP A 78 14.25 28.15 2.87
CA TRP A 78 13.23 28.48 3.85
C TRP A 78 13.47 27.83 5.23
N LYS A 79 13.92 26.56 5.25
CA LYS A 79 14.07 25.82 6.52
C LYS A 79 15.33 26.22 7.30
N TYR A 80 16.40 26.60 6.61
CA TYR A 80 17.70 26.87 7.22
C TYR A 80 18.15 28.33 7.10
N ASP A 81 17.31 29.20 6.53
CA ASP A 81 17.58 30.62 6.34
C ASP A 81 18.92 30.87 5.65
N LEU A 82 19.13 30.17 4.54
CA LEU A 82 20.40 30.20 3.81
C LEU A 82 20.64 31.59 3.22
N ASN A 83 21.85 32.11 3.39
CA ASN A 83 22.27 33.33 2.71
C ASN A 83 22.47 33.09 1.19
N GLU A 84 22.70 34.15 0.43
CA GLU A 84 22.78 34.06 -1.05
C GLU A 84 23.90 33.12 -1.55
N GLU A 85 25.06 33.15 -0.90
CA GLU A 85 26.21 32.30 -1.25
C GLU A 85 25.93 30.83 -0.94
N GLN A 86 25.43 30.54 0.27
CA GLN A 86 25.03 29.19 0.70
C GLN A 86 23.87 28.65 -0.14
N SER A 87 22.94 29.51 -0.53
CA SER A 87 21.80 29.18 -1.38
C SER A 87 22.27 28.74 -2.77
N ALA A 88 23.19 29.49 -3.39
CA ALA A 88 23.77 29.14 -4.67
C ALA A 88 24.54 27.81 -4.61
N GLU A 89 25.36 27.63 -3.58
CA GLU A 89 26.14 26.39 -3.38
C GLU A 89 25.22 25.18 -3.15
N ALA A 90 24.21 25.32 -2.28
CA ALA A 90 23.23 24.26 -2.03
C ALA A 90 22.47 23.87 -3.29
N LYS A 91 22.07 24.85 -4.13
CA LYS A 91 21.40 24.59 -5.40
C LYS A 91 22.28 23.76 -6.35
N GLN A 92 23.57 24.10 -6.44
CA GLN A 92 24.52 23.35 -7.27
C GLN A 92 24.72 21.92 -6.76
N ILE A 93 24.85 21.74 -5.44
CA ILE A 93 24.99 20.40 -4.83
C ILE A 93 23.76 19.54 -5.14
N VAL A 94 22.55 20.10 -4.97
CA VAL A 94 21.30 19.39 -5.24
C VAL A 94 21.20 19.00 -6.71
N ARG A 95 21.54 19.92 -7.64
CA ARG A 95 21.58 19.65 -9.09
C ARG A 95 22.50 18.48 -9.40
N ASN A 96 23.77 18.56 -8.99
CA ASN A 96 24.76 17.52 -9.25
C ASN A 96 24.31 16.16 -8.69
N LYS A 97 23.71 16.14 -7.49
CA LYS A 97 23.24 14.89 -6.90
C LYS A 97 22.02 14.30 -7.59
N ILE A 98 21.13 15.13 -8.12
CA ILE A 98 20.00 14.64 -8.92
C ILE A 98 20.50 14.06 -10.25
N GLU A 99 21.47 14.70 -10.89
CA GLU A 99 22.13 14.20 -12.11
C GLU A 99 22.82 12.84 -11.85
N ASP A 100 23.60 12.73 -10.77
CA ASP A 100 24.24 11.48 -10.34
C ASP A 100 23.19 10.35 -10.17
N LEU A 101 22.04 10.65 -9.54
CA LEU A 101 20.97 9.68 -9.32
C LEU A 101 20.27 9.26 -10.62
N ILE A 102 20.12 10.17 -11.58
CA ILE A 102 19.57 9.85 -12.90
C ILE A 102 20.53 8.92 -13.64
N ALA A 103 21.82 9.24 -13.66
CA ALA A 103 22.84 8.41 -14.30
C ALA A 103 22.90 7.00 -13.68
N LEU A 104 22.93 6.91 -12.35
CA LEU A 104 22.91 5.62 -11.64
C LEU A 104 21.66 4.79 -11.99
N ARG A 105 20.51 5.45 -12.11
CA ARG A 105 19.27 4.78 -12.51
C ARG A 105 19.37 4.25 -13.95
N GLN A 106 19.92 5.03 -14.88
CA GLN A 106 20.07 4.62 -16.28
C GLN A 106 20.98 3.39 -16.41
N GLU A 107 22.02 3.29 -15.58
CA GLU A 107 22.92 2.14 -15.52
C GLU A 107 22.26 0.91 -14.87
N PHE A 108 21.57 1.11 -13.74
CA PHE A 108 21.05 -0.01 -12.95
C PHE A 108 19.76 -0.61 -13.49
N ARG A 109 18.88 0.19 -14.10
CA ARG A 109 17.60 -0.29 -14.66
C ARG A 109 17.74 -1.45 -15.66
N PRO A 110 18.61 -1.39 -16.68
CA PRO A 110 18.74 -2.50 -17.63
C PRO A 110 19.25 -3.77 -16.96
N ARG A 111 20.20 -3.66 -16.01
CA ARG A 111 20.69 -4.80 -15.25
C ARG A 111 19.58 -5.46 -14.42
N LEU A 112 18.79 -4.66 -13.72
CA LEU A 112 17.65 -5.16 -12.95
C LEU A 112 16.59 -5.81 -13.84
N ALA A 113 16.33 -5.25 -15.03
CA ALA A 113 15.40 -5.84 -15.99
C ALA A 113 15.88 -7.21 -16.47
N ALA A 114 17.17 -7.33 -16.80
CA ALA A 114 17.77 -8.60 -17.21
C ALA A 114 17.70 -9.66 -16.10
N GLU A 115 18.00 -9.29 -14.85
CA GLU A 115 17.91 -10.20 -13.71
C GLU A 115 16.49 -10.72 -13.50
N MET A 116 15.49 -9.85 -13.61
CA MET A 116 14.08 -10.23 -13.48
C MET A 116 13.63 -11.16 -14.60
N GLY A 117 14.09 -10.92 -15.84
CA GLY A 117 13.83 -11.83 -16.96
C GLY A 117 14.50 -13.20 -16.79
N SER A 118 15.74 -13.24 -16.29
CA SER A 118 16.42 -14.51 -15.96
C SER A 118 15.63 -15.28 -14.92
N PHE A 119 15.25 -14.61 -13.83
CA PHE A 119 14.47 -15.22 -12.75
C PHE A 119 13.13 -15.77 -13.22
N GLU A 120 12.39 -15.02 -14.06
CA GLU A 120 11.14 -15.50 -14.64
C GLU A 120 11.34 -16.80 -15.43
N ASN A 121 12.35 -16.82 -16.30
CA ASN A 121 12.63 -17.95 -17.20
C ASN A 121 13.15 -19.18 -16.44
N GLU A 122 14.01 -19.00 -15.45
CA GLU A 122 14.54 -20.09 -14.62
C GLU A 122 13.42 -20.79 -13.85
N ILE A 123 12.47 -20.02 -13.30
CA ILE A 123 11.30 -20.58 -12.61
C ILE A 123 10.30 -21.20 -13.59
N ALA A 124 10.09 -20.59 -14.76
CA ALA A 124 9.22 -21.15 -15.80
C ALA A 124 9.75 -22.50 -16.33
N ALA A 125 11.07 -22.67 -16.41
CA ALA A 125 11.70 -23.88 -16.96
C ALA A 125 11.43 -25.16 -16.14
N ILE A 126 11.08 -25.03 -14.86
CA ILE A 126 10.74 -26.17 -13.99
C ILE A 126 9.23 -26.46 -13.94
N MET A 127 8.42 -25.68 -14.65
CA MET A 127 6.96 -25.73 -14.64
C MET A 127 6.39 -26.36 -15.91
N ASP A 128 5.18 -26.91 -15.82
CA ASP A 128 4.43 -27.35 -17.00
C ASP A 128 3.85 -26.15 -17.79
N GLU A 129 3.39 -26.37 -19.02
CA GLU A 129 2.90 -25.31 -19.92
C GLU A 129 1.74 -24.48 -19.32
N SER A 130 0.86 -25.13 -18.55
CA SER A 130 -0.28 -24.43 -17.92
C SER A 130 0.18 -23.53 -16.79
N GLN A 131 1.13 -24.01 -15.98
CA GLN A 131 1.75 -23.29 -14.88
C GLN A 131 2.62 -22.14 -15.38
N GLN A 132 3.34 -22.32 -16.49
CA GLN A 132 4.16 -21.28 -17.09
C GLN A 132 3.31 -20.06 -17.48
N THR A 133 2.15 -20.30 -18.09
CA THR A 133 1.27 -19.20 -18.53
C THR A 133 0.79 -18.38 -17.33
N GLU A 134 0.31 -19.05 -16.28
CA GLU A 134 -0.14 -18.38 -15.05
C GLU A 134 1.02 -17.67 -14.32
N TRP A 135 2.19 -18.31 -14.25
CA TRP A 135 3.40 -17.75 -13.65
C TRP A 135 3.82 -16.45 -14.34
N ARG A 136 3.93 -16.45 -15.68
CA ARG A 136 4.35 -15.26 -16.44
C ARG A 136 3.38 -14.10 -16.26
N GLU A 137 2.07 -14.38 -16.24
CA GLU A 137 1.06 -13.35 -15.99
C GLU A 137 1.17 -12.75 -14.59
N ASN A 138 1.28 -13.59 -13.57
CA ASN A 138 1.43 -13.16 -12.17
C ASN A 138 2.75 -12.41 -11.95
N PHE A 139 3.84 -12.89 -12.55
CA PHE A 139 5.16 -12.27 -12.47
C PHE A 139 5.16 -10.89 -13.11
N ARG A 140 4.58 -10.75 -14.31
CA ARG A 140 4.40 -9.45 -14.97
C ARG A 140 3.64 -8.47 -14.09
N HIS A 141 2.53 -8.91 -13.48
CA HIS A 141 1.73 -8.05 -12.60
C HIS A 141 2.53 -7.62 -11.36
N PHE A 142 3.26 -8.55 -10.73
CA PHE A 142 4.13 -8.27 -9.60
C PHE A 142 5.22 -7.25 -9.96
N CYS A 143 5.90 -7.43 -11.09
CA CYS A 143 6.92 -6.50 -11.56
C CYS A 143 6.34 -5.13 -11.90
N GLU A 144 5.14 -5.06 -12.47
CA GLU A 144 4.51 -3.77 -12.75
C GLU A 144 4.25 -3.00 -11.46
N ILE A 145 3.78 -3.68 -10.41
CA ILE A 145 3.49 -3.08 -9.09
C ILE A 145 4.77 -2.66 -8.38
N THR A 146 5.74 -3.56 -8.31
CA THR A 146 6.93 -3.40 -7.45
C THR A 146 8.06 -2.64 -8.14
N PHE A 147 8.22 -2.84 -9.45
CA PHE A 147 9.30 -2.29 -10.28
C PHE A 147 8.76 -1.66 -11.57
N PRO A 148 7.97 -0.58 -11.47
CA PRO A 148 7.22 -0.04 -12.60
C PRO A 148 8.14 0.39 -13.76
N GLY A 149 7.87 -0.15 -14.95
CA GLY A 149 8.60 0.17 -16.17
C GLY A 149 10.06 -0.29 -16.17
N VAL A 150 10.46 -1.19 -15.27
CA VAL A 150 11.77 -1.86 -15.31
C VAL A 150 11.67 -3.12 -16.16
N TYR A 151 10.73 -4.00 -15.82
CA TYR A 151 10.48 -5.22 -16.56
C TYR A 151 9.58 -4.91 -17.76
N LYS A 152 10.08 -5.25 -18.96
CA LYS A 152 9.26 -5.43 -20.15
C LYS A 152 9.34 -6.91 -20.48
N PRO A 153 8.22 -7.64 -20.57
CA PRO A 153 8.26 -8.99 -21.09
C PRO A 153 8.87 -8.89 -22.49
N ASP A 154 9.80 -9.78 -22.80
CA ASP A 154 10.32 -9.92 -24.15
C ASP A 154 9.13 -10.16 -25.07
N ALA A 155 8.71 -9.11 -25.78
CA ALA A 155 7.82 -9.29 -26.90
C ALA A 155 8.62 -10.15 -27.89
N GLU A 156 8.08 -11.33 -28.20
CA GLU A 156 8.56 -12.21 -29.27
C GLU A 156 9.83 -13.02 -28.93
N SER A 157 9.66 -14.09 -28.16
CA SER A 157 10.44 -15.33 -28.36
C SER A 157 9.55 -16.40 -28.99
N GLY A 158 8.83 -16.00 -30.04
CA GLY A 158 8.08 -16.87 -30.94
C GLY A 158 8.57 -16.66 -32.36
N GLU A 159 9.74 -17.21 -32.67
CA GLU A 159 10.11 -17.66 -34.01
C GLU A 159 10.18 -19.19 -34.01
#